data_AF-A0A925I4F5-F1
#
_entry.id   AF-A0A925I4F5-F1
#
_cell.length_a   1.000
_cell.length_b   1.000
_cell.length_c   1.000
_cell.angle_alpha   90.00
_cell.angle_beta   90.00
_cell.angle_gamma   90.00
#
_symmetry.space_group_name_H-M   'P 1'
#
loop_
_entity.id
_entity.type
_entity.pdbx_description
1 polymer ?
#
loop_
_entity_poly.entity_id
_entity_poly.type
_entity_poly.pdbx_seq_one_letter_code
_entity_poly.pdbx_strand_id
1 'polypeptide(L)'
;VARIGGDTFAVAVGALQHGADAAALLEQHILQPLSQPFMVGQQEVRLSVRAGIALYPADGRDAETLFKHAEVALKKAKSGGGRYLFYAPKMNVAMAARMAMESSLRIALEAHEFEMHYQPRVDLPSGRIVSAEALIRWNHPQRGLIAPDEFISLAEETGLISPIGDWVIDAVCAQQALWRADQVRIVPVAINLSAVQLKKGKMQQTIRDAMTRHGLAPHHIEFELTESVVMDEPEQAICHLQELKNMGVQLSLDDFGTGYSSLAYLKRFPFDFVKIDRAFITDITDNPEDAAIATAIIAMAHSLGLRVVAEGVEMEGQLRFLRKHSCDELQGFYFSRPVPADDFETMLRECKQMATAP
;
A
#
# COMPACT_ATOMS: atom_id res chain seq x y z
N VAL A 1 -4.07 -13.37 30.39
CA VAL A 1 -3.35 -14.67 30.48
C VAL A 1 -3.80 -15.37 31.76
N ALA A 2 -4.06 -16.68 31.71
CA ALA A 2 -4.43 -17.50 32.85
C ALA A 2 -3.61 -18.80 32.88
N ARG A 3 -3.30 -19.32 34.07
CA ARG A 3 -2.67 -20.64 34.24
C ARG A 3 -3.77 -21.67 34.45
N ILE A 4 -3.87 -22.63 33.54
CA ILE A 4 -4.93 -23.65 33.56
C ILE A 4 -4.52 -24.85 34.42
N GLY A 5 -3.24 -25.21 34.38
CA GLY A 5 -2.70 -26.29 35.18
C GLY A 5 -1.31 -26.68 34.73
N GLY A 6 -0.48 -27.17 35.66
CA GLY A 6 0.89 -27.61 35.34
C GLY A 6 1.71 -26.52 34.62
N ASP A 7 2.18 -26.87 33.43
CA ASP A 7 2.94 -26.04 32.47
C ASP A 7 2.06 -25.36 31.41
N THR A 8 0.73 -25.45 31.54
CA THR A 8 -0.23 -25.02 30.52
C THR A 8 -0.89 -23.69 30.89
N PHE A 9 -0.83 -22.76 29.95
CA PHE A 9 -1.38 -21.41 30.06
C PHE A 9 -2.39 -21.16 28.94
N ALA A 10 -3.41 -20.37 29.23
CA ALA A 10 -4.38 -19.87 28.28
C ALA A 10 -4.21 -18.36 28.08
N VAL A 11 -4.29 -17.92 26.83
CA VAL A 11 -4.22 -16.52 26.45
C VAL A 11 -5.46 -16.20 25.63
N ALA A 12 -6.18 -15.16 26.03
CA ALA A 12 -7.27 -14.59 25.26
C ALA A 12 -6.80 -13.24 24.74
N VAL A 13 -6.99 -13.00 23.44
CA VAL A 13 -6.63 -11.76 22.75
C VAL A 13 -7.89 -11.26 22.06
N GLY A 14 -8.22 -9.99 22.27
CA GLY A 14 -9.35 -9.32 21.61
C GLY A 14 -8.87 -8.35 20.53
N ALA A 15 -9.84 -7.77 19.80
CA ALA A 15 -9.60 -6.73 18.80
C ALA A 15 -8.64 -7.12 17.67
N LEU A 16 -8.65 -8.38 17.26
CA LEU A 16 -7.93 -8.82 16.06
C LEU A 16 -8.71 -8.38 14.82
N GLN A 17 -8.02 -7.80 13.83
CA GLN A 17 -8.62 -7.47 12.54
C GLN A 17 -8.63 -8.71 11.63
N HIS A 18 -7.57 -9.51 11.69
CA HIS A 18 -7.41 -10.74 10.93
C HIS A 18 -6.97 -11.91 11.82
N GLY A 19 -7.30 -13.14 11.40
CA GLY A 19 -6.85 -14.34 12.11
C GLY A 19 -5.32 -14.50 12.16
N ALA A 20 -4.61 -13.89 11.19
CA ALA A 20 -3.16 -13.83 11.13
C ALA A 20 -2.53 -13.08 12.32
N ASP A 21 -3.22 -12.03 12.78
CA ASP A 21 -2.77 -11.16 13.87
C ASP A 21 -2.54 -11.96 15.16
N ALA A 22 -3.35 -13.00 15.40
CA ALA A 22 -3.19 -13.89 16.54
C ALA A 22 -1.82 -14.59 16.55
N ALA A 23 -1.33 -15.02 15.38
CA ALA A 23 -0.04 -15.67 15.26
C ALA A 23 1.12 -14.66 15.40
N ALA A 24 0.99 -13.48 14.79
CA ALA A 24 2.00 -12.43 14.92
C ALA A 24 2.18 -11.99 16.38
N LEU A 25 1.07 -11.74 17.09
CA LEU A 25 1.09 -11.38 18.52
C LEU A 25 1.68 -12.51 19.38
N LEU A 26 1.31 -13.76 19.09
CA LEU A 26 1.89 -14.92 19.77
C LEU A 26 3.41 -15.00 19.56
N GLU A 27 3.88 -14.80 18.33
CA GLU A 27 5.30 -14.86 17.98
C GLU A 27 6.07 -13.75 18.70
N GLN A 28 5.62 -12.49 18.59
CA GLN A 28 6.31 -11.32 19.12
C GLN A 28 6.28 -11.23 20.64
N HIS A 29 5.14 -11.54 21.27
CA HIS A 29 4.97 -11.28 22.72
C HIS A 29 5.16 -12.51 23.60
N ILE A 30 5.10 -13.72 23.04
CA ILE A 30 5.18 -14.95 23.82
C ILE A 30 6.37 -15.77 23.34
N LEU A 31 6.40 -16.17 22.07
CA LEU A 31 7.36 -17.19 21.66
C LEU A 31 8.78 -16.65 21.49
N GLN A 32 8.98 -15.45 20.91
CA GLN A 32 10.31 -14.82 20.83
C GLN A 32 10.89 -14.54 22.22
N PRO A 33 10.18 -13.87 23.15
CA PRO A 33 10.71 -13.61 24.49
C PRO A 33 11.05 -14.89 25.25
N LEU A 34 10.22 -15.94 25.12
CA LEU A 34 10.44 -17.22 25.80
C LEU A 34 11.49 -18.11 25.10
N SER A 35 11.97 -17.73 23.91
CA SER A 35 13.07 -18.44 23.22
C SER A 35 14.45 -18.12 23.79
N GLN A 36 14.57 -17.01 24.54
CA GLN A 36 15.80 -16.63 25.22
C GLN A 36 16.04 -17.53 26.43
N PRO A 37 17.31 -17.82 26.79
CA PRO A 37 17.59 -18.64 27.96
C PRO A 37 17.21 -17.95 29.28
N PHE A 38 16.70 -18.72 30.22
CA PHE A 38 16.37 -18.28 31.57
C PHE A 38 17.48 -18.68 32.54
N MET A 39 17.88 -17.76 33.41
CA MET A 39 18.76 -18.08 34.52
C MET A 39 17.94 -18.50 35.74
N VAL A 40 18.09 -19.76 36.17
CA VAL A 40 17.47 -20.29 37.39
C VAL A 40 18.60 -20.66 38.35
N GLY A 41 18.84 -19.80 39.35
CA GLY A 41 20.04 -19.88 40.16
C GLY A 41 21.29 -19.63 39.32
N GLN A 42 22.16 -20.62 39.18
CA GLN A 42 23.35 -20.56 38.31
C GLN A 42 23.23 -21.42 37.04
N GLN A 43 22.06 -22.00 36.78
CA GLN A 43 21.84 -22.83 35.60
C GLN A 43 21.07 -22.07 34.52
N GLU A 44 21.52 -22.22 33.27
CA GLU A 44 20.82 -21.74 32.09
C GLU A 44 19.78 -22.79 31.66
N VAL A 45 18.52 -22.39 31.59
CA VAL A 45 17.38 -23.23 31.20
C VAL A 45 16.74 -22.65 29.94
N ARG A 46 16.62 -23.46 28.89
CA ARG A 46 15.90 -23.09 27.67
C ARG A 46 14.52 -23.71 27.66
N LEU A 47 13.50 -22.89 27.40
CA LEU A 47 12.12 -23.34 27.31
C LEU A 47 11.76 -23.62 25.84
N SER A 48 11.03 -24.71 25.61
CA SER A 48 10.37 -24.95 24.33
C SER A 48 8.87 -24.75 24.52
N VAL A 49 8.32 -23.73 23.87
CA VAL A 49 6.89 -23.39 23.97
C VAL A 49 6.16 -23.88 22.73
N ARG A 50 4.97 -24.46 22.94
CA ARG A 50 4.04 -24.84 21.87
C ARG A 50 2.69 -24.17 22.12
N ALA A 51 2.02 -23.75 21.06
CA ALA A 51 0.70 -23.13 21.17
C ALA A 51 -0.32 -23.77 20.22
N GLY A 52 -1.58 -23.77 20.65
CA GLY A 52 -2.73 -24.06 19.81
C GLY A 52 -3.65 -22.86 19.78
N ILE A 53 -4.13 -22.48 18.60
CA ILE A 53 -4.89 -21.25 18.38
C ILE A 53 -6.28 -21.61 17.85
N ALA A 54 -7.31 -20.99 18.43
CA ALA A 54 -8.68 -21.03 17.92
C ALA A 54 -9.21 -19.60 17.82
N LEU A 55 -9.89 -19.29 16.72
CA LEU A 55 -10.37 -17.96 16.38
C LEU A 55 -11.88 -17.84 16.54
N TYR A 56 -12.32 -16.82 17.28
CA TYR A 56 -13.72 -16.43 17.27
C TYR A 56 -14.04 -15.58 16.02
N PRO A 57 -15.20 -15.75 15.37
CA PRO A 57 -16.22 -16.79 15.59
C PRO A 57 -15.99 -18.07 14.77
N ALA A 58 -14.95 -18.13 13.94
CA ALA A 58 -14.75 -19.16 12.92
C ALA A 58 -14.55 -20.58 13.51
N ASP A 59 -13.83 -20.68 14.61
CA ASP A 59 -13.55 -21.92 15.33
C ASP A 59 -14.46 -22.12 16.55
N GLY A 60 -15.48 -21.28 16.76
CA GLY A 60 -16.38 -21.40 17.91
C GLY A 60 -16.99 -20.08 18.31
N ARG A 61 -18.24 -20.10 18.79
CA ARG A 61 -18.98 -18.91 19.21
C ARG A 61 -19.11 -18.75 20.73
N ASP A 62 -18.58 -19.71 21.47
CA ASP A 62 -18.56 -19.74 22.93
C ASP A 62 -17.17 -20.13 23.44
N ALA A 63 -16.88 -19.73 24.68
CA ALA A 63 -15.56 -19.91 25.29
C ALA A 63 -15.15 -21.38 25.43
N GLU A 64 -16.10 -22.27 25.70
CA GLU A 64 -15.84 -23.70 25.91
C GLU A 64 -15.40 -24.37 24.59
N THR A 65 -16.13 -24.10 23.51
CA THR A 65 -15.80 -24.59 22.17
C THR A 65 -14.43 -24.09 21.71
N LEU A 66 -14.15 -22.80 21.87
CA LEU A 66 -12.86 -22.20 21.48
C LEU A 66 -11.71 -22.82 22.28
N PHE A 67 -11.88 -22.99 23.59
CA PHE A 67 -10.87 -23.58 24.45
C PHE A 67 -10.56 -25.03 24.01
N LYS A 68 -11.59 -25.84 23.79
CA LYS A 68 -11.46 -27.21 23.31
C LYS A 68 -10.73 -27.29 21.96
N HIS A 69 -11.05 -26.40 21.03
CA HIS A 69 -10.41 -26.36 19.72
C HIS A 69 -8.95 -25.90 19.79
N ALA A 70 -8.62 -24.92 20.63
CA ALA A 70 -7.25 -24.51 20.90
C ALA A 70 -6.43 -25.66 21.52
N GLU A 71 -7.01 -26.44 22.44
CA GLU A 71 -6.35 -27.64 22.99
C GLU A 71 -6.10 -28.71 21.93
N VAL A 72 -7.05 -28.95 21.02
CA VAL A 72 -6.85 -29.89 19.90
C VAL A 72 -5.70 -29.44 19.01
N ALA A 73 -5.62 -28.15 18.70
CA ALA A 73 -4.53 -27.58 17.92
C ALA A 73 -3.18 -27.70 18.66
N LEU A 74 -3.15 -27.43 19.98
CA LEU A 74 -1.96 -27.57 20.82
C LEU A 74 -1.44 -29.01 20.84
N LYS A 75 -2.34 -30.00 20.97
CA LYS A 75 -1.98 -31.43 20.93
C LYS A 75 -1.29 -31.79 19.61
N LYS A 76 -1.83 -31.31 18.47
CA LYS A 76 -1.20 -31.49 17.15
C LYS A 76 0.16 -30.79 17.05
N ALA A 77 0.30 -29.58 17.61
CA ALA A 77 1.56 -28.86 17.62
C ALA A 77 2.64 -29.59 18.43
N LYS A 78 2.26 -30.19 19.57
CA LYS A 78 3.13 -31.03 20.41
C LYS A 78 3.55 -32.33 19.71
N SER A 79 2.69 -32.93 18.90
CA SER A 79 2.98 -34.18 18.18
C SER A 79 3.77 -34.01 16.87
N GLY A 80 4.43 -32.87 16.67
CA GLY A 80 5.30 -32.61 15.51
C GLY A 80 4.73 -31.64 14.47
N GLY A 81 3.56 -31.05 14.70
CA GLY A 81 2.88 -30.19 13.73
C GLY A 81 3.41 -28.76 13.59
N GLY A 82 4.38 -28.31 14.41
CA GLY A 82 4.95 -26.97 14.35
C GLY A 82 5.02 -26.25 15.71
N ARG A 83 5.65 -25.07 15.77
CA ARG A 83 5.77 -24.29 17.03
C ARG A 83 4.41 -23.83 17.54
N TYR A 84 3.49 -23.54 16.64
CA TYR A 84 2.09 -23.34 16.93
C TYR A 84 1.23 -23.85 15.78
N LEU A 85 -0.04 -24.12 16.05
CA LEU A 85 -1.03 -24.49 15.03
C LEU A 85 -2.37 -23.82 15.32
N PHE A 86 -3.06 -23.43 14.26
CA PHE A 86 -4.48 -23.12 14.30
C PHE A 86 -5.31 -24.40 14.25
N TYR A 87 -6.48 -24.34 14.87
CA TYR A 87 -7.46 -25.41 14.79
C TYR A 87 -7.90 -25.68 13.35
N ALA A 88 -8.26 -24.62 12.61
CA ALA A 88 -8.63 -24.72 11.20
C ALA A 88 -7.40 -24.99 10.29
N PRO A 89 -7.37 -26.11 9.53
CA PRO A 89 -6.26 -26.41 8.62
C PRO A 89 -6.03 -25.36 7.54
N LYS A 90 -7.10 -24.71 7.04
CA LYS A 90 -7.00 -23.61 6.07
C LYS A 90 -6.18 -22.44 6.61
N MET A 91 -6.26 -22.14 7.91
CA MET A 91 -5.49 -21.07 8.53
C MET A 91 -4.00 -21.42 8.60
N ASN A 92 -3.66 -22.69 8.86
CA ASN A 92 -2.27 -23.14 8.82
C ASN A 92 -1.64 -22.99 7.42
N VAL A 93 -2.40 -23.30 6.36
CA VAL A 93 -1.97 -23.08 4.97
C VAL A 93 -1.78 -21.59 4.68
N ALA A 94 -2.74 -20.74 5.07
CA ALA A 94 -2.64 -19.29 4.88
C ALA A 94 -1.42 -18.69 5.60
N MET A 95 -1.12 -19.15 6.82
CA MET A 95 0.05 -18.70 7.58
C MET A 95 1.36 -19.15 6.95
N ALA A 96 1.44 -20.41 6.51
CA ALA A 96 2.62 -20.91 5.80
C ALA A 96 2.86 -20.12 4.49
N ALA A 97 1.80 -19.85 3.73
CA ALA A 97 1.87 -19.03 2.53
C ALA A 97 2.35 -17.60 2.83
N ARG A 98 1.84 -16.99 3.91
CA ARG A 98 2.25 -15.66 4.36
C ARG A 98 3.71 -15.60 4.79
N MET A 99 4.19 -16.56 5.58
CA MET A 99 5.60 -16.66 5.96
C MET A 99 6.51 -16.88 4.76
N ALA A 100 6.09 -17.75 3.83
CA ALA A 100 6.81 -17.96 2.58
C ALA A 100 6.90 -16.67 1.76
N MET A 101 5.79 -15.93 1.64
CA MET A 101 5.77 -14.65 0.95
C MET A 101 6.67 -13.60 1.62
N GLU A 102 6.66 -13.48 2.94
CA GLU A 102 7.56 -12.57 3.66
C GLU A 102 9.04 -12.91 3.37
N SER A 103 9.39 -14.19 3.46
CA SER A 103 10.75 -14.65 3.16
C SER A 103 11.12 -14.35 1.71
N SER A 104 10.21 -14.59 0.76
CA SER A 104 10.43 -14.31 -0.65
C SER A 104 10.56 -12.80 -0.93
N LEU A 105 9.80 -11.93 -0.25
CA LEU A 105 9.93 -10.47 -0.40
C LEU A 105 11.30 -9.96 0.05
N ARG A 106 11.87 -10.53 1.12
CA ARG A 106 13.23 -10.20 1.55
C ARG A 106 14.27 -10.56 0.48
N ILE A 107 14.10 -11.72 -0.15
CA ILE A 107 14.98 -12.17 -1.24
C ILE A 107 14.79 -11.31 -2.49
N ALA A 108 13.56 -10.93 -2.82
CA ALA A 108 13.22 -10.16 -4.01
C ALA A 108 13.98 -8.84 -4.13
N LEU A 109 14.21 -8.15 -3.00
CA LEU A 109 15.01 -6.93 -2.92
C LEU A 109 16.47 -7.15 -3.36
N GLU A 110 17.07 -8.27 -2.97
CA GLU A 110 18.46 -8.61 -3.29
C GLU A 110 18.59 -9.26 -4.68
N ALA A 111 17.54 -9.95 -5.14
CA ALA A 111 17.53 -10.71 -6.38
C ALA A 111 17.04 -9.92 -7.60
N HIS A 112 16.78 -8.61 -7.45
CA HIS A 112 16.27 -7.74 -8.52
C HIS A 112 14.97 -8.25 -9.16
N GLU A 113 14.06 -8.78 -8.35
CA GLU A 113 12.79 -9.35 -8.84
C GLU A 113 11.67 -8.31 -8.98
N PHE A 114 11.90 -7.06 -8.58
CA PHE A 114 10.93 -5.99 -8.75
C PHE A 114 11.11 -5.27 -10.09
N GLU A 115 10.00 -4.89 -10.71
CA GLU A 115 9.97 -4.01 -11.88
C GLU A 115 8.88 -2.93 -11.70
N MET A 116 9.00 -1.85 -12.46
CA MET A 116 8.02 -0.76 -12.45
C MET A 116 7.16 -0.81 -13.71
N HIS A 117 5.86 -0.77 -13.50
CA HIS A 117 4.89 -0.47 -14.56
C HIS A 117 4.41 0.97 -14.39
N TYR A 118 4.02 1.59 -15.49
CA TYR A 118 3.59 2.99 -15.55
C TYR A 118 2.19 3.06 -16.12
N GLN A 119 1.28 3.74 -15.42
CA GLN A 119 -0.05 4.02 -15.94
C GLN A 119 -0.15 5.51 -16.32
N PRO A 120 -0.47 5.84 -17.58
CA PRO A 120 -0.58 7.23 -18.00
C PRO A 120 -1.77 7.93 -17.34
N ARG A 121 -1.57 9.20 -17.00
CA ARG A 121 -2.63 10.16 -16.69
C ARG A 121 -2.80 11.13 -17.85
N VAL A 122 -4.05 11.37 -18.21
CA VAL A 122 -4.43 12.12 -19.40
C VAL A 122 -5.10 13.43 -18.98
N ASP A 123 -4.58 14.55 -19.48
CA ASP A 123 -5.25 15.85 -19.34
C ASP A 123 -6.55 15.84 -20.14
N LEU A 124 -7.66 16.02 -19.45
CA LEU A 124 -8.99 15.87 -20.03
C LEU A 124 -9.26 16.88 -21.17
N PRO A 125 -8.88 18.17 -21.05
CA PRO A 125 -9.05 19.12 -22.14
C PRO A 125 -8.24 18.79 -23.41
N SER A 126 -6.97 18.40 -23.28
CA SER A 126 -6.07 18.24 -24.43
C SER A 126 -5.95 16.80 -24.95
N GLY A 127 -6.38 15.81 -24.16
CA GLY A 127 -6.21 14.39 -24.43
C GLY A 127 -4.77 13.92 -24.38
N ARG A 128 -3.83 14.71 -23.86
CA ARG A 128 -2.40 14.38 -23.83
C ARG A 128 -2.03 13.70 -22.52
N ILE A 129 -1.05 12.80 -22.59
CA ILE A 129 -0.39 12.28 -21.38
C ILE A 129 0.36 13.46 -20.71
N VAL A 130 0.05 13.70 -19.43
CA VAL A 130 0.62 14.81 -18.65
C VAL A 130 1.41 14.36 -17.43
N SER A 131 1.14 13.16 -16.93
CA SER A 131 1.82 12.52 -15.80
C SER A 131 1.61 11.00 -15.90
N ALA A 132 2.20 10.23 -14.99
CA ALA A 132 1.95 8.80 -14.87
C ALA A 132 2.07 8.33 -13.42
N GLU A 133 1.37 7.26 -13.07
CA GLU A 133 1.58 6.57 -11.79
C GLU A 133 2.55 5.41 -11.96
N ALA A 134 3.55 5.32 -11.08
CA ALA A 134 4.47 4.20 -11.02
C ALA A 134 3.94 3.13 -10.07
N LEU A 135 3.74 1.94 -10.62
CA LEU A 135 3.15 0.80 -9.95
C LEU A 135 4.14 -0.35 -9.93
N ILE A 136 4.61 -0.71 -8.74
CA ILE A 136 5.54 -1.82 -8.55
C ILE A 136 4.88 -3.14 -8.99
N ARG A 137 5.67 -4.02 -9.58
CA ARG A 137 5.35 -5.41 -9.86
C ARG A 137 6.46 -6.31 -9.35
N TRP A 138 6.11 -7.52 -8.96
CA TRP A 138 7.06 -8.50 -8.49
C TRP A 138 7.10 -9.71 -9.42
N ASN A 139 8.22 -9.88 -10.12
CA ASN A 139 8.53 -11.04 -10.96
C ASN A 139 8.96 -12.23 -10.10
N HIS A 140 8.00 -12.88 -9.46
CA HIS A 140 8.29 -14.01 -8.58
C HIS A 140 8.65 -15.26 -9.41
N PRO A 141 9.79 -15.94 -9.15
CA PRO A 141 10.29 -17.04 -10.00
C PRO A 141 9.31 -18.19 -10.23
N GLN A 142 8.53 -18.56 -9.21
CA GLN A 142 7.53 -19.63 -9.31
C GLN A 142 6.09 -19.17 -9.61
N ARG A 143 5.75 -17.90 -9.34
CA ARG A 143 4.35 -17.40 -9.40
C ARG A 143 4.10 -16.47 -10.58
N GLY A 144 5.16 -16.06 -11.28
CA GLY A 144 5.08 -15.05 -12.32
C GLY A 144 4.90 -13.66 -11.73
N LEU A 145 4.26 -12.77 -12.50
CA LEU A 145 4.06 -11.38 -12.13
C LEU A 145 2.99 -11.25 -11.04
N ILE A 146 3.38 -10.78 -9.85
CA ILE A 146 2.52 -10.53 -8.70
C ILE A 146 2.21 -9.03 -8.63
N ALA A 147 0.93 -8.70 -8.42
CA ALA A 147 0.42 -7.34 -8.26
C ALA A 147 0.66 -6.80 -6.83
N PRO A 148 0.75 -5.46 -6.64
CA PRO A 148 1.03 -4.84 -5.34
C PRO A 148 0.03 -5.24 -4.26
N ASP A 149 -1.27 -5.32 -4.58
CA ASP A 149 -2.34 -5.68 -3.63
C ASP A 149 -2.10 -7.00 -2.89
N GLU A 150 -1.31 -7.92 -3.46
CA GLU A 150 -1.02 -9.20 -2.85
C GLU A 150 0.10 -9.15 -1.80
N PHE A 151 0.97 -8.14 -1.82
CA PHE A 151 2.18 -8.12 -0.99
C PHE A 151 2.44 -6.81 -0.24
N ILE A 152 1.83 -5.68 -0.64
CA ILE A 152 2.06 -4.38 0.00
C ILE A 152 1.62 -4.39 1.47
N SER A 153 0.44 -4.93 1.79
CA SER A 153 -0.01 -5.02 3.19
C SER A 153 0.96 -5.84 4.04
N LEU A 154 1.46 -6.96 3.52
CA LEU A 154 2.48 -7.75 4.22
C LEU A 154 3.79 -6.97 4.39
N ALA A 155 4.21 -6.22 3.36
CA ALA A 155 5.40 -5.40 3.42
C ALA A 155 5.28 -4.28 4.48
N GLU A 156 4.11 -3.66 4.62
CA GLU A 156 3.84 -2.66 5.64
C GLU A 156 3.90 -3.26 7.05
N GLU A 157 3.18 -4.36 7.26
CA GLU A 157 3.13 -5.07 8.55
C GLU A 157 4.50 -5.57 9.01
N THR A 158 5.37 -5.99 8.08
CA THR A 158 6.71 -6.51 8.36
C THR A 158 7.80 -5.43 8.32
N GLY A 159 7.44 -4.19 7.97
CA GLY A 159 8.36 -3.07 7.81
C GLY A 159 9.26 -3.13 6.57
N LEU A 160 9.06 -4.13 5.69
CA LEU A 160 9.72 -4.27 4.38
C LEU A 160 9.28 -3.20 3.38
N ILE A 161 8.15 -2.52 3.62
CA ILE A 161 7.70 -1.42 2.77
C ILE A 161 8.72 -0.28 2.71
N SER A 162 9.53 -0.08 3.75
CA SER A 162 10.56 0.96 3.74
C SER A 162 11.68 0.69 2.73
N PRO A 163 12.41 -0.43 2.79
CA PRO A 163 13.42 -0.74 1.78
C PRO A 163 12.83 -0.92 0.37
N ILE A 164 11.59 -1.44 0.25
CA ILE A 164 10.89 -1.49 -1.05
C ILE A 164 10.64 -0.08 -1.59
N GLY A 165 10.16 0.83 -0.75
CA GLY A 165 9.93 2.21 -1.14
C GLY A 165 11.20 2.97 -1.51
N ASP A 166 12.30 2.74 -0.78
CA ASP A 166 13.62 3.30 -1.14
C ASP A 166 14.05 2.80 -2.54
N TRP A 167 13.83 1.52 -2.84
CA TRP A 167 14.07 0.94 -4.16
C TRP A 167 13.15 1.54 -5.24
N VAL A 168 11.86 1.71 -4.96
CA VAL A 168 10.89 2.31 -5.91
C VAL A 168 11.31 3.74 -6.26
N ILE A 169 11.67 4.55 -5.26
CA ILE A 169 12.12 5.93 -5.48
C ILE A 169 13.34 5.98 -6.39
N ASP A 170 14.34 5.14 -6.13
CA ASP A 170 15.54 5.08 -6.98
C ASP A 170 15.22 4.58 -8.39
N ALA A 171 14.40 3.54 -8.53
CA ALA A 171 14.01 2.97 -9.81
C ALA A 171 13.24 3.98 -10.69
N VAL A 172 12.31 4.74 -10.10
CA VAL A 172 11.59 5.79 -10.82
C VAL A 172 12.51 6.93 -11.21
N CYS A 173 13.41 7.37 -10.33
CA CYS A 173 14.39 8.41 -10.67
C CYS A 173 15.32 7.96 -11.80
N ALA A 174 15.80 6.73 -11.74
CA ALA A 174 16.65 6.12 -12.76
C ALA A 174 15.93 6.03 -14.11
N GLN A 175 14.69 5.54 -14.13
CA GLN A 175 13.92 5.42 -15.36
C GLN A 175 13.65 6.77 -16.01
N GLN A 176 13.31 7.80 -15.23
CA GLN A 176 13.13 9.14 -15.77
C GLN A 176 14.44 9.74 -16.32
N ALA A 177 15.58 9.44 -15.70
CA ALA A 177 16.89 9.85 -16.23
C ALA A 177 17.23 9.15 -17.55
N LEU A 178 16.87 7.87 -17.70
CA LEU A 178 17.01 7.12 -18.96
C LEU A 178 16.15 7.75 -20.06
N TRP A 179 14.86 7.94 -19.81
CA TRP A 179 13.97 8.63 -20.76
C TRP A 179 14.51 10.00 -21.19
N ARG A 180 15.11 10.75 -20.26
CA ARG A 180 15.70 12.05 -20.58
C ARG A 180 16.93 11.92 -21.47
N ALA A 181 17.79 10.94 -21.20
CA ALA A 181 18.97 10.66 -22.01
C ALA A 181 18.57 10.26 -23.45
N ASP A 182 17.46 9.52 -23.58
CA ASP A 182 16.91 9.08 -24.86
C ASP A 182 16.01 10.13 -25.54
N GLN A 183 16.04 11.38 -25.05
CA GLN A 183 15.29 12.53 -25.58
C GLN A 183 13.77 12.32 -25.59
N VAL A 184 13.25 11.45 -24.72
CA VAL A 184 11.82 11.32 -24.45
C VAL A 184 11.38 12.53 -23.63
N ARG A 185 10.18 13.05 -23.92
CA ARG A 185 9.57 14.09 -23.09
C ARG A 185 9.30 13.51 -21.69
N ILE A 186 9.86 14.16 -20.66
CA ILE A 186 9.58 13.80 -19.27
C ILE A 186 8.25 14.39 -18.83
N VAL A 187 7.48 13.58 -18.11
CA VAL A 187 6.27 13.95 -17.40
C VAL A 187 6.44 13.58 -15.93
N PRO A 188 5.79 14.27 -14.98
CA PRO A 188 5.82 13.87 -13.59
C PRO A 188 5.37 12.42 -13.40
N VAL A 189 6.05 11.71 -12.51
CA VAL A 189 5.73 10.34 -12.14
C VAL A 189 5.36 10.27 -10.67
N ALA A 190 4.16 9.77 -10.40
CA ALA A 190 3.61 9.60 -9.07
C ALA A 190 4.07 8.28 -8.43
N ILE A 191 4.45 8.36 -7.14
CA ILE A 191 4.91 7.25 -6.32
C ILE A 191 4.05 7.17 -5.06
N ASN A 192 3.48 6.00 -4.82
CA ASN A 192 2.73 5.71 -3.59
C ASN A 192 3.65 5.71 -2.36
N LEU A 193 3.23 6.39 -1.29
CA LEU A 193 3.92 6.42 0.00
C LEU A 193 3.06 5.82 1.11
N SER A 194 3.63 4.84 1.83
CA SER A 194 3.00 4.27 3.02
C SER A 194 3.17 5.17 4.26
N ALA A 195 2.24 5.04 5.23
CA ALA A 195 2.37 5.67 6.55
C ALA A 195 3.68 5.30 7.26
N VAL A 196 4.11 4.03 7.12
CA VAL A 196 5.33 3.53 7.77
C VAL A 196 6.57 4.28 7.27
N GLN A 197 6.64 4.57 5.97
CA GLN A 197 7.75 5.33 5.42
C GLN A 197 7.72 6.79 5.87
N LEU A 198 6.54 7.42 5.90
CA LEU A 198 6.39 8.82 6.31
C LEU A 198 6.92 9.04 7.74
N LYS A 199 6.64 8.09 8.65
CA LYS A 199 7.03 8.16 10.07
C LYS A 199 8.51 7.89 10.34
N LYS A 200 9.23 7.17 9.46
CA LYS A 200 10.63 6.75 9.72
C LYS A 200 11.66 7.87 9.57
N GLY A 201 11.28 9.08 9.16
CA GLY A 201 12.10 10.30 9.20
C GLY A 201 13.36 10.34 8.32
N LYS A 202 13.65 9.28 7.55
CA LYS A 202 14.78 9.21 6.60
C LYS A 202 14.36 9.43 5.15
N MET A 203 13.07 9.43 4.86
CA MET A 203 12.52 9.46 3.50
C MET A 203 13.01 10.69 2.72
N GLN A 204 12.97 11.88 3.32
CA GLN A 204 13.38 13.14 2.70
C GLN A 204 14.83 13.07 2.20
N GLN A 205 15.70 12.40 2.97
CA GLN A 205 17.08 12.19 2.58
C GLN A 205 17.18 11.20 1.42
N THR A 206 16.48 10.06 1.48
CA THR A 206 16.42 9.10 0.37
C THR A 206 15.98 9.77 -0.93
N ILE A 207 14.92 10.57 -0.89
CA ILE A 207 14.38 11.27 -2.06
C ILE A 207 15.42 12.24 -2.63
N ARG A 208 16.05 13.07 -1.78
CA ARG A 208 17.11 14.00 -2.21
C ARG A 208 18.28 13.27 -2.85
N ASP A 209 18.73 12.17 -2.24
CA ASP A 209 19.88 11.41 -2.72
C ASP A 209 19.57 10.74 -4.07
N ALA A 210 18.37 10.16 -4.24
CA ALA A 210 17.94 9.57 -5.51
C ALA A 210 17.82 10.62 -6.62
N MET A 211 17.15 11.75 -6.36
CA MET A 211 17.04 12.84 -7.34
C MET A 211 18.41 13.40 -7.72
N THR A 212 19.31 13.59 -6.75
CA THR A 212 20.67 14.09 -7.00
C THR A 212 21.49 13.11 -7.81
N ARG A 213 21.44 11.82 -7.47
CA ARG A 213 22.14 10.72 -8.15
C ARG A 213 21.79 10.65 -9.63
N HIS A 214 20.52 10.81 -9.97
CA HIS A 214 20.00 10.72 -11.33
C HIS A 214 19.84 12.09 -12.02
N GLY A 215 20.20 13.17 -11.32
CA GLY A 215 20.10 14.55 -11.79
C GLY A 215 18.67 14.96 -12.16
N LEU A 216 17.66 14.46 -11.44
CA LEU A 216 16.24 14.71 -11.70
C LEU A 216 15.78 15.98 -10.99
N ALA A 217 15.01 16.82 -11.69
CA ALA A 217 14.39 17.99 -11.07
C ALA A 217 13.18 17.56 -10.20
N PRO A 218 12.98 18.16 -9.01
CA PRO A 218 11.93 17.72 -8.07
C PRO A 218 10.51 17.72 -8.63
N HIS A 219 10.17 18.64 -9.53
CA HIS A 219 8.83 18.75 -10.14
C HIS A 219 8.47 17.59 -11.07
N HIS A 220 9.41 16.66 -11.33
CA HIS A 220 9.13 15.43 -12.08
C HIS A 220 8.74 14.26 -11.17
N ILE A 221 8.69 14.46 -9.85
CA ILE A 221 8.21 13.46 -8.91
C ILE A 221 6.96 13.99 -8.22
N GLU A 222 5.95 13.13 -8.17
CA GLU A 222 4.76 13.29 -7.35
C GLU A 222 4.75 12.18 -6.29
N PHE A 223 4.32 12.49 -5.08
CA PHE A 223 4.07 11.49 -4.05
C PHE A 223 2.60 11.43 -3.68
N GLU A 224 2.09 10.21 -3.63
CA GLU A 224 0.68 9.93 -3.36
C GLU A 224 0.55 9.36 -1.96
N LEU A 225 -0.38 9.91 -1.19
CA LEU A 225 -0.69 9.42 0.15
C LEU A 225 -2.19 9.26 0.27
N THR A 226 -2.62 8.11 0.77
CA THR A 226 -4.04 7.88 1.01
C THR A 226 -4.55 8.77 2.15
N GLU A 227 -5.85 9.03 2.12
CA GLU A 227 -6.54 9.78 3.14
C GLU A 227 -6.30 9.25 4.57
N SER A 228 -6.33 7.92 4.74
CA SER A 228 -6.13 7.28 6.05
C SER A 228 -4.72 7.53 6.61
N VAL A 229 -3.70 7.55 5.75
CA VAL A 229 -2.29 7.77 6.15
C VAL A 229 -2.11 9.15 6.77
N VAL A 230 -2.69 10.19 6.16
CA VAL A 230 -2.51 11.57 6.64
C VAL A 230 -3.43 11.93 7.79
N MET A 231 -4.55 11.22 7.95
CA MET A 231 -5.51 11.46 9.02
C MET A 231 -5.19 10.74 10.34
N ASP A 232 -4.30 9.75 10.32
CA ASP A 232 -3.83 9.06 11.54
C ASP A 232 -3.11 10.02 12.51
N GLU A 233 -2.17 10.84 12.00
CA GLU A 233 -1.43 11.84 12.77
C GLU A 233 -1.30 13.17 11.99
N PRO A 234 -2.39 13.97 11.86
CA PRO A 234 -2.48 15.03 10.86
C PRO A 234 -1.49 16.17 11.05
N GLU A 235 -1.18 16.55 12.29
CA GLU A 235 -0.19 17.60 12.56
C GLU A 235 1.23 17.17 12.17
N GLN A 236 1.60 15.90 12.41
CA GLN A 236 2.89 15.37 12.00
C GLN A 236 2.95 15.20 10.48
N ALA A 237 1.87 14.72 9.86
CA ALA A 237 1.75 14.62 8.42
C ALA A 237 1.94 15.99 7.75
N ILE A 238 1.30 17.06 8.26
CA ILE A 238 1.50 18.43 7.74
C ILE A 238 2.99 18.82 7.75
N CYS A 239 3.71 18.58 8.85
CA CYS A 239 5.13 18.89 8.94
C CYS A 239 5.95 18.15 7.87
N HIS A 240 5.75 16.84 7.73
CA HIS A 240 6.47 16.03 6.75
C HIS A 240 6.12 16.42 5.31
N LEU A 241 4.85 16.66 5.01
CA LEU A 241 4.42 17.08 3.67
C LEU A 241 4.95 18.47 3.33
N GLN A 242 5.04 19.40 4.29
CA GLN A 242 5.69 20.70 4.07
C GLN A 242 7.19 20.55 3.75
N GLU A 243 7.90 19.64 4.42
CA GLU A 243 9.29 19.33 4.07
C GLU A 243 9.40 18.78 2.65
N LEU A 244 8.51 17.89 2.24
CA LEU A 244 8.44 17.40 0.85
C LEU A 244 8.21 18.56 -0.13
N LYS A 245 7.23 19.42 0.14
CA LYS A 245 6.93 20.57 -0.72
C LYS A 245 8.05 21.58 -0.81
N ASN A 246 8.80 21.80 0.27
CA ASN A 246 9.98 22.65 0.26
C ASN A 246 11.12 22.08 -0.60
N MET A 247 11.12 20.77 -0.90
CA MET A 247 12.03 20.19 -1.90
C MET A 247 11.58 20.45 -3.33
N GLY A 248 10.32 20.83 -3.56
CA GLY A 248 9.76 21.13 -4.88
C GLY A 248 9.11 19.94 -5.58
N VAL A 249 8.85 18.84 -4.87
CA VAL A 249 8.06 17.71 -5.39
C VAL A 249 6.57 18.04 -5.39
N GLN A 250 5.80 17.31 -6.18
CA GLN A 250 4.34 17.38 -6.17
C GLN A 250 3.77 16.41 -5.13
N LEU A 251 2.59 16.71 -4.60
CA LEU A 251 1.89 15.85 -3.65
C LEU A 251 0.43 15.66 -4.08
N SER A 252 -0.05 14.42 -3.98
CA SER A 252 -1.45 14.06 -4.22
C SER A 252 -2.05 13.35 -3.01
N LEU A 253 -3.32 13.66 -2.75
CA LEU A 253 -4.15 12.95 -1.79
C LEU A 253 -4.94 11.87 -2.53
N ASP A 254 -4.68 10.61 -2.17
CA ASP A 254 -5.26 9.43 -2.80
C ASP A 254 -6.49 8.88 -2.07
N ASP A 255 -7.29 8.10 -2.78
CA ASP A 255 -8.53 7.46 -2.32
C ASP A 255 -9.54 8.43 -1.65
N PHE A 256 -9.57 9.69 -2.08
CA PHE A 256 -10.33 10.72 -1.39
C PHE A 256 -11.84 10.45 -1.43
N GLY A 257 -12.48 10.50 -0.26
CA GLY A 257 -13.92 10.32 -0.10
C GLY A 257 -14.32 8.95 0.46
N THR A 258 -13.36 8.02 0.56
CA THR A 258 -13.58 6.71 1.19
C THR A 258 -13.40 6.76 2.72
N GLY A 259 -12.76 7.81 3.24
CA GLY A 259 -12.47 8.01 4.65
C GLY A 259 -13.21 9.17 5.32
N TYR A 260 -12.80 9.48 6.55
CA TYR A 260 -13.31 10.62 7.32
C TYR A 260 -12.38 11.83 7.21
N SER A 261 -12.45 12.56 6.10
CA SER A 261 -11.68 13.78 5.93
C SER A 261 -12.32 14.94 6.65
N SER A 262 -11.56 15.62 7.49
CA SER A 262 -11.92 16.96 7.91
C SER A 262 -11.51 17.94 6.83
N LEU A 263 -12.48 18.60 6.20
CA LEU A 263 -12.23 19.71 5.27
C LEU A 263 -11.30 20.79 5.88
N ALA A 264 -11.32 20.92 7.21
CA ALA A 264 -10.43 21.83 7.93
C ALA A 264 -8.95 21.43 7.81
N TYR A 265 -8.64 20.12 7.79
CA TYR A 265 -7.28 19.62 7.57
C TYR A 265 -6.90 19.63 6.09
N LEU A 266 -7.83 19.32 5.18
CA LEU A 266 -7.57 19.35 3.74
C LEU A 266 -7.02 20.71 3.29
N LYS A 267 -7.57 21.81 3.81
CA LYS A 267 -7.07 23.17 3.55
C LYS A 267 -5.63 23.42 4.04
N ARG A 268 -5.16 22.68 5.04
CA ARG A 268 -3.85 22.86 5.67
C ARG A 268 -2.77 21.97 5.05
N PHE A 269 -3.17 20.83 4.48
CA PHE A 269 -2.23 19.97 3.78
C PHE A 269 -1.74 20.64 2.50
N PRO A 270 -0.44 20.58 2.19
CA PRO A 270 0.11 21.27 1.04
C PRO A 270 0.06 20.38 -0.23
N PHE A 271 -1.11 19.79 -0.50
CA PHE A 271 -1.34 18.99 -1.70
C PHE A 271 -1.47 19.86 -2.95
N ASP A 272 -1.14 19.29 -4.11
CA ASP A 272 -1.42 19.87 -5.43
C ASP A 272 -2.63 19.21 -6.10
N PHE A 273 -2.86 17.93 -5.77
CA PHE A 273 -3.89 17.11 -6.39
C PHE A 273 -4.78 16.42 -5.35
N VAL A 274 -6.02 16.16 -5.74
CA VAL A 274 -6.94 15.23 -5.10
C VAL A 274 -7.32 14.17 -6.11
N LYS A 275 -7.20 12.90 -5.74
CA LYS A 275 -7.59 11.76 -6.57
C LYS A 275 -8.94 11.23 -6.10
N ILE A 276 -9.90 11.16 -7.02
CA ILE A 276 -11.23 10.58 -6.77
C ILE A 276 -11.10 9.06 -6.94
N ASP A 277 -11.38 8.34 -5.85
CA ASP A 277 -11.34 6.88 -5.81
C ASP A 277 -12.24 6.26 -6.89
N ARG A 278 -11.77 5.16 -7.49
CA ARG A 278 -12.50 4.39 -8.51
C ARG A 278 -13.92 4.01 -8.06
N ALA A 279 -14.17 3.79 -6.77
CA ALA A 279 -15.49 3.47 -6.23
C ALA A 279 -16.55 4.51 -6.62
N PHE A 280 -16.19 5.80 -6.67
CA PHE A 280 -17.11 6.88 -7.09
C PHE A 280 -17.15 7.10 -8.60
N ILE A 281 -16.20 6.53 -9.35
CA ILE A 281 -16.12 6.65 -10.81
C ILE A 281 -16.83 5.50 -11.52
N THR A 282 -16.78 4.29 -10.94
CA THR A 282 -17.27 3.05 -11.57
C THR A 282 -18.72 3.18 -12.01
N ASP A 283 -19.61 3.58 -11.11
CA ASP A 283 -21.05 3.67 -11.35
C ASP A 283 -21.55 5.13 -11.50
N ILE A 284 -20.65 6.08 -11.80
CA ILE A 284 -20.94 7.54 -11.83
C ILE A 284 -22.05 7.94 -12.81
N THR A 285 -22.34 7.10 -13.82
CA THR A 285 -23.40 7.34 -14.82
C THR A 285 -24.77 6.87 -14.37
N ASP A 286 -24.82 5.90 -13.46
CA ASP A 286 -26.02 5.14 -13.11
C ASP A 286 -26.41 5.31 -11.63
N ASN A 287 -25.45 5.64 -10.78
CA ASN A 287 -25.64 5.94 -9.37
C ASN A 287 -25.64 7.46 -9.11
N PRO A 288 -26.80 8.06 -8.76
CA PRO A 288 -26.88 9.49 -8.49
C PRO A 288 -26.10 9.92 -7.23
N GLU A 289 -25.85 9.00 -6.29
CA GLU A 289 -25.06 9.28 -5.09
C GLU A 289 -23.58 9.45 -5.45
N ASP A 290 -23.00 8.51 -6.20
CA ASP A 290 -21.61 8.60 -6.68
C ASP A 290 -21.40 9.83 -7.56
N ALA A 291 -22.35 10.13 -8.45
CA ALA A 291 -22.33 11.34 -9.27
C ALA A 291 -22.32 12.62 -8.41
N ALA A 292 -23.13 12.66 -7.35
CA ALA A 292 -23.19 13.80 -6.44
C ALA A 292 -21.88 13.95 -5.64
N ILE A 293 -21.31 12.85 -5.15
CA ILE A 293 -20.04 12.82 -4.42
C ILE A 293 -18.90 13.30 -5.32
N ALA A 294 -18.73 12.72 -6.51
CA ALA A 294 -17.70 13.12 -7.45
C ALA A 294 -17.81 14.61 -7.84
N THR A 295 -19.04 15.10 -8.08
CA THR A 295 -19.30 16.52 -8.36
C THR A 295 -18.86 17.42 -7.20
N ALA A 296 -19.19 17.02 -5.96
CA ALA A 296 -18.82 17.77 -4.77
C ALA A 296 -17.31 17.79 -4.56
N ILE A 297 -16.62 16.66 -4.77
CA ILE A 297 -15.16 16.56 -4.67
C ILE A 297 -14.49 17.50 -5.69
N ILE A 298 -14.94 17.49 -6.96
CA ILE A 298 -14.37 18.36 -7.99
C ILE A 298 -14.51 19.84 -7.61
N ALA A 299 -15.73 20.26 -7.25
CA ALA A 299 -16.00 21.65 -6.89
C ALA A 299 -15.21 22.10 -5.65
N MET A 300 -15.07 21.22 -4.66
CA MET A 300 -14.31 21.47 -3.44
C MET A 300 -12.81 21.62 -3.75
N ALA A 301 -12.22 20.69 -4.49
CA ALA A 301 -10.80 20.71 -4.85
C ALA A 301 -10.44 22.02 -5.58
N HIS A 302 -11.23 22.40 -6.59
CA HIS A 302 -11.03 23.67 -7.32
C HIS A 302 -11.15 24.89 -6.41
N SER A 303 -12.09 24.88 -5.46
CA SER A 303 -12.24 25.97 -4.48
C SER A 303 -11.04 26.11 -3.52
N LEU A 304 -10.27 25.03 -3.35
CA LEU A 304 -9.03 25.00 -2.58
C LEU A 304 -7.78 25.25 -3.44
N GLY A 305 -7.94 25.43 -4.76
CA GLY A 305 -6.84 25.59 -5.70
C GLY A 305 -6.11 24.28 -6.04
N LEU A 306 -6.73 23.13 -5.77
CA LEU A 306 -6.23 21.80 -6.06
C LEU A 306 -6.72 21.33 -7.43
N ARG A 307 -5.89 20.55 -8.13
CA ARG A 307 -6.29 19.85 -9.37
C ARG A 307 -6.90 18.50 -9.01
N VAL A 308 -7.73 17.98 -9.90
CA VAL A 308 -8.48 16.73 -9.68
C VAL A 308 -8.06 15.66 -10.67
N VAL A 309 -7.71 14.50 -10.14
CA VAL A 309 -7.49 13.27 -10.93
C VAL A 309 -8.67 12.34 -10.68
N ALA A 310 -9.35 11.87 -11.73
CA ALA A 310 -10.37 10.84 -11.59
C ALA A 310 -9.82 9.47 -11.96
N GLU A 311 -9.92 8.50 -11.06
CA GLU A 311 -9.33 7.18 -11.23
C GLU A 311 -10.34 6.12 -11.66
N GLY A 312 -9.85 5.09 -12.37
CA GLY A 312 -10.68 3.99 -12.80
C GLY A 312 -11.69 4.36 -13.88
N VAL A 313 -11.34 5.30 -14.76
CA VAL A 313 -12.14 5.57 -15.97
C VAL A 313 -12.00 4.40 -16.95
N GLU A 314 -13.11 3.74 -17.23
CA GLU A 314 -13.19 2.56 -18.10
C GLU A 314 -14.19 2.74 -19.27
N MET A 315 -15.09 3.72 -19.19
CA MET A 315 -16.17 3.94 -20.15
C MET A 315 -16.27 5.39 -20.62
N GLU A 316 -16.68 5.57 -21.88
CA GLU A 316 -16.88 6.90 -22.47
C GLU A 316 -17.95 7.74 -21.72
N GLY A 317 -18.95 7.07 -21.13
CA GLY A 317 -19.97 7.73 -20.31
C GLY A 317 -19.38 8.44 -19.08
N GLN A 318 -18.43 7.79 -18.39
CA GLN A 318 -17.70 8.36 -17.25
C GLN A 318 -16.87 9.58 -17.70
N LEU A 319 -16.18 9.47 -18.84
CA LEU A 319 -15.40 10.57 -19.40
C LEU A 319 -16.27 11.80 -19.70
N ARG A 320 -17.43 11.62 -20.35
CA ARG A 320 -18.36 12.72 -20.65
C ARG A 320 -18.89 13.37 -19.37
N PHE A 321 -19.19 12.57 -18.34
CA PHE A 321 -19.58 13.08 -17.03
C PHE A 321 -18.46 13.96 -16.45
N LEU A 322 -17.24 13.42 -16.35
CA LEU A 322 -16.10 14.12 -15.76
C LEU A 322 -15.75 15.41 -16.51
N ARG A 323 -15.89 15.41 -17.85
CA ARG A 323 -15.72 16.63 -18.65
C ARG A 323 -16.78 17.67 -18.35
N LYS A 324 -18.05 17.29 -18.28
CA LYS A 324 -19.15 18.21 -17.95
C LYS A 324 -18.92 18.91 -16.61
N HIS A 325 -18.26 18.22 -15.67
CA HIS A 325 -17.93 18.72 -14.35
C HIS A 325 -16.52 19.34 -14.27
N SER A 326 -15.82 19.52 -15.40
CA SER A 326 -14.50 20.17 -15.49
C SER A 326 -13.38 19.48 -14.70
N CYS A 327 -13.40 18.14 -14.60
CA CYS A 327 -12.27 17.39 -14.06
C CYS A 327 -10.98 17.66 -14.86
N ASP A 328 -9.81 17.66 -14.19
CA ASP A 328 -8.54 18.08 -14.80
C ASP A 328 -7.82 16.91 -15.49
N GLU A 329 -7.58 15.82 -14.77
CA GLU A 329 -6.84 14.66 -15.25
C GLU A 329 -7.63 13.37 -15.08
N LEU A 330 -7.44 12.42 -16.00
CA LEU A 330 -8.08 11.11 -15.96
C LEU A 330 -7.05 9.99 -15.94
N GLN A 331 -7.34 8.95 -15.17
CA GLN A 331 -6.57 7.71 -15.13
C GLN A 331 -7.52 6.51 -15.20
N GLY A 332 -7.19 5.50 -16.01
CA GLY A 332 -7.99 4.28 -16.05
C GLY A 332 -7.80 3.45 -17.32
N PHE A 333 -8.43 2.27 -17.34
CA PHE A 333 -8.26 1.29 -18.42
C PHE A 333 -8.90 1.69 -19.75
N TYR A 334 -9.75 2.73 -19.76
CA TYR A 334 -10.21 3.35 -21.00
C TYR A 334 -9.03 3.83 -21.86
N PHE A 335 -7.96 4.30 -21.22
CA PHE A 335 -6.77 4.81 -21.87
C PHE A 335 -5.69 3.75 -21.98
N SER A 336 -5.29 3.20 -20.84
CA SER A 336 -4.28 2.16 -20.76
C SER A 336 -4.32 1.46 -19.42
N ARG A 337 -3.98 0.17 -19.43
CA ARG A 337 -3.53 -0.52 -18.23
C ARG A 337 -2.13 0.00 -17.86
N PRO A 338 -1.65 -0.27 -16.63
CA PRO A 338 -0.23 -0.11 -16.32
C PRO A 338 0.60 -0.96 -17.29
N VAL A 339 1.65 -0.37 -17.85
CA VAL A 339 2.52 -1.03 -18.86
C VAL A 339 4.01 -0.92 -18.47
N PRO A 340 4.89 -1.79 -18.99
CA PRO A 340 6.33 -1.66 -18.80
C PRO A 340 6.89 -0.31 -19.30
N ALA A 341 8.10 0.03 -18.86
CA ALA A 341 8.76 1.29 -19.19
C ALA A 341 8.89 1.54 -20.70
N ASP A 342 9.25 0.52 -21.49
CA ASP A 342 9.47 0.63 -22.94
C ASP A 342 8.16 0.93 -23.70
N ASP A 343 7.06 0.31 -23.26
CA ASP A 343 5.74 0.55 -23.82
C ASP A 343 5.26 1.96 -23.48
N PHE A 344 5.46 2.40 -22.23
CA PHE A 344 5.12 3.76 -21.81
C PHE A 344 5.94 4.82 -22.55
N GLU A 345 7.24 4.57 -22.77
CA GLU A 345 8.10 5.43 -23.59
C GLU A 345 7.53 5.58 -25.01
N THR A 346 7.12 4.47 -25.62
CA THR A 346 6.51 4.48 -26.96
C THR A 346 5.27 5.37 -26.98
N MET A 347 4.43 5.30 -25.94
CA MET A 347 3.23 6.15 -25.80
C MET A 347 3.58 7.64 -25.69
N LEU A 348 4.64 7.98 -24.95
CA LEU A 348 5.13 9.36 -24.82
C LEU A 348 5.67 9.90 -26.15
N ARG A 349 6.44 9.08 -26.89
CA ARG A 349 7.03 9.47 -28.18
C ARG A 349 5.98 9.68 -29.26
N GLU A 350 4.96 8.82 -29.30
CA GLU A 350 3.86 8.94 -30.25
C GLU A 350 2.99 10.19 -30.01
N CYS A 351 3.24 10.96 -28.93
CA CYS A 351 2.41 12.09 -28.51
C CYS A 351 0.92 11.75 -28.57
N LYS A 352 0.59 10.51 -28.19
CA LYS A 352 -0.75 9.94 -28.38
C LYS A 352 -1.76 10.86 -27.72
N GLN A 353 -2.56 11.55 -28.55
CA GLN A 353 -3.82 12.09 -28.07
C GLN A 353 -4.69 10.88 -27.79
N MET A 354 -4.75 10.54 -26.51
CA MET A 354 -5.68 9.58 -25.98
C MET A 354 -7.08 10.08 -26.33
N ALA A 355 -7.94 9.21 -26.86
CA ALA A 355 -9.22 9.59 -27.42
C ALA A 355 -10.14 10.16 -26.33
N THR A 356 -10.05 11.46 -26.07
CA THR A 356 -11.00 12.20 -25.26
C THR A 356 -12.06 12.79 -26.19
N ALA A 357 -12.72 11.95 -27.00
CA ALA A 357 -13.63 12.36 -28.09
C ALA A 357 -14.52 13.57 -27.73
N PRO A 358 -14.72 14.55 -28.63
CA PRO A 358 -15.27 15.89 -28.34
C PRO A 358 -16.60 15.91 -27.58
#